data_AF-M4EE94-F1
#
_entry.id   AF-M4EE94-F1
#
_cell.length_a   1.000
_cell.length_b   1.000
_cell.length_c   1.000
_cell.angle_alpha   90.00
_cell.angle_beta   90.00
_cell.angle_gamma   90.00
#
_symmetry.space_group_name_H-M   'P 1'
#
loop_
_entity.id
_entity.type
_entity.pdbx_description
1 polymer ?
#
loop_
_entity_poly.entity_id
_entity_poly.type
_entity_poly.pdbx_seq_one_letter_code
_entity_poly.pdbx_strand_id
1 'polypeptide(L)'
;MTQKPQGKSRQKFKTRIRSFLSESSCESLFFMIWICSLESFGERERFTIESLFKSHPNSCLILVSNSLDCERGTLILKPFTDKGFKVLAIKPDFTYIFKDTSAEKWFERLKKGMFSPGVIPLEQNLSNILRLVLLYKFGGIYLDTDVIILKPLTSLHNVIGAQTVDPVTRKWSRLNNAVLIFDKNHPLLKSFIDEFSRTFNGNKWGHNGPYLVSRVVARFNVSNCSSDMGFSVLPPSSFYPVDWTRISGFYRASVNGREANWSRKRLMHLRKHSLSVHLWNRESKSFRIEEGSIIQKLMSDSCIFCNSSFLH
;
A
#
# COMPACT_ATOMS: atom_id res chain seq x y z
N MET A 1 -0.81 -23.46 -32.93
CA MET A 1 0.16 -22.70 -32.10
C MET A 1 0.08 -21.23 -32.46
N THR A 2 -0.63 -20.41 -31.68
CA THR A 2 -0.69 -18.96 -31.88
C THR A 2 0.00 -18.27 -30.71
N GLN A 3 1.22 -17.81 -30.93
CA GLN A 3 1.90 -16.88 -30.03
C GLN A 3 1.07 -15.59 -29.96
N LYS A 4 0.38 -15.34 -28.85
CA LYS A 4 -0.21 -14.02 -28.57
C LYS A 4 0.91 -12.97 -28.47
N PRO A 5 0.71 -11.74 -28.96
CA PRO A 5 1.77 -10.75 -29.11
C PRO A 5 2.14 -10.12 -27.75
N GLN A 6 3.10 -10.70 -27.04
CA GLN A 6 3.65 -10.11 -25.80
C GLN A 6 4.22 -8.70 -26.01
N GLY A 7 4.63 -8.34 -27.24
CA GLY A 7 5.15 -7.01 -27.58
C GLY A 7 4.12 -5.87 -27.50
N LYS A 8 2.84 -6.11 -27.85
CA LYS A 8 1.81 -5.05 -27.88
C LYS A 8 1.38 -4.61 -26.47
N SER A 9 1.28 -5.56 -25.52
CA SER A 9 0.94 -5.26 -24.12
C SER A 9 2.03 -4.45 -23.41
N ARG A 10 3.30 -4.78 -23.66
CA ARG A 10 4.46 -4.09 -23.08
C ARG A 10 4.52 -2.62 -23.47
N GLN A 11 4.32 -2.35 -24.76
CA GLN A 11 4.29 -0.98 -25.26
C GLN A 11 3.11 -0.19 -24.66
N LYS A 12 1.94 -0.83 -24.51
CA LYS A 12 0.76 -0.18 -23.91
C LYS A 12 0.99 0.24 -22.45
N PHE A 13 1.57 -0.62 -21.60
CA PHE A 13 1.85 -0.30 -20.20
C PHE A 13 2.81 0.89 -20.07
N LYS A 14 3.97 0.78 -20.72
CA LYS A 14 5.03 1.80 -20.69
C LYS A 14 4.54 3.14 -21.22
N THR A 15 3.83 3.14 -22.35
CA THR A 15 3.31 4.37 -22.96
C THR A 15 2.27 5.04 -22.07
N ARG A 16 1.32 4.29 -21.49
CA ARG A 16 0.28 4.86 -20.61
C ARG A 16 0.85 5.49 -19.35
N ILE A 17 1.80 4.84 -18.68
CA ILE A 17 2.45 5.44 -17.50
C ILE A 17 3.21 6.70 -17.89
N ARG A 18 3.96 6.67 -19.00
CA ARG A 18 4.70 7.86 -19.46
C ARG A 18 3.79 9.03 -19.79
N SER A 19 2.73 8.79 -20.57
CA SER A 19 1.73 9.81 -20.93
C SER A 19 1.06 10.37 -19.66
N PHE A 20 0.61 9.50 -18.75
CA PHE A 20 -0.01 9.94 -17.49
C PHE A 20 0.92 10.83 -16.65
N LEU A 21 2.19 10.43 -16.49
CA LEU A 21 3.16 11.20 -15.72
C LEU A 21 3.65 12.46 -16.44
N SER A 22 3.64 12.52 -17.77
CA SER A 22 4.01 13.73 -18.52
C SER A 22 2.87 14.73 -18.61
N GLU A 23 1.63 14.26 -18.69
CA GLU A 23 0.43 15.10 -18.77
C GLU A 23 -0.01 15.61 -17.38
N SER A 24 0.41 14.91 -16.32
CA SER A 24 0.05 15.27 -14.94
C SER A 24 1.24 15.94 -14.24
N SER A 25 1.17 17.24 -14.01
CA SER A 25 2.11 17.97 -13.16
C SER A 25 1.83 17.68 -11.67
N CYS A 26 2.23 16.50 -11.20
CA CYS A 26 1.97 16.04 -9.83
C CYS A 26 3.13 16.36 -8.88
N GLU A 27 2.80 16.80 -7.66
CA GLU A 27 3.79 17.06 -6.59
C GLU A 27 4.40 15.78 -6.03
N SER A 28 3.62 14.70 -6.04
CA SER A 28 4.01 13.40 -5.51
C SER A 28 3.34 12.25 -6.26
N LEU A 29 4.03 11.12 -6.33
CA LEU A 29 3.56 9.90 -7.00
C LEU A 29 3.24 8.83 -5.96
N PHE A 30 2.00 8.35 -6.00
CA PHE A 30 1.49 7.28 -5.17
C PHE A 30 1.24 6.01 -5.99
N PHE A 31 1.53 4.88 -5.37
CA PHE A 31 1.19 3.55 -5.87
C PHE A 31 0.28 2.84 -4.88
N MET A 32 -0.80 2.27 -5.40
CA MET A 32 -1.61 1.28 -4.71
C MET A 32 -1.74 0.04 -5.60
N ILE A 33 -1.93 -1.13 -5.00
CA ILE A 33 -2.04 -2.39 -5.74
C ILE A 33 -3.36 -3.07 -5.38
N TRP A 34 -4.17 -3.34 -6.40
CA TRP A 34 -5.44 -4.08 -6.27
C TRP A 34 -5.49 -5.25 -7.25
N ILE A 35 -5.11 -6.44 -6.80
CA ILE A 35 -5.09 -7.67 -7.64
C ILE A 35 -6.35 -8.52 -7.40
N CYS A 36 -7.20 -8.16 -6.44
CA CYS A 36 -8.46 -8.82 -6.16
C CYS A 36 -9.51 -8.57 -7.26
N SER A 37 -10.66 -9.25 -7.15
CA SER A 37 -11.77 -9.08 -8.08
C SER A 37 -12.35 -7.67 -8.03
N LEU A 38 -13.06 -7.29 -9.09
CA LEU A 38 -13.69 -5.97 -9.19
C LEU A 38 -14.84 -5.84 -8.18
N GLU A 39 -15.58 -6.91 -7.94
CA GLU A 39 -16.73 -7.00 -7.03
C GLU A 39 -16.32 -6.80 -5.57
N SER A 40 -15.06 -7.11 -5.24
CA SER A 40 -14.51 -6.92 -3.91
C SER A 40 -14.01 -5.49 -3.67
N PHE A 41 -13.93 -4.65 -4.71
CA PHE A 41 -13.50 -3.26 -4.59
C PHE A 41 -14.68 -2.44 -4.07
N GLY A 42 -14.73 -2.26 -2.75
CA GLY A 42 -15.88 -1.70 -2.07
C GLY A 42 -15.68 -0.26 -1.61
N GLU A 43 -16.57 0.15 -0.71
CA GLU A 43 -16.52 1.47 -0.08
C GLU A 43 -15.19 1.70 0.64
N ARG A 44 -14.66 0.70 1.35
CA ARG A 44 -13.42 0.84 2.13
C ARG A 44 -12.24 1.28 1.27
N GLU A 45 -12.03 0.60 0.15
CA GLU A 45 -10.95 0.91 -0.79
C GLU A 45 -11.18 2.26 -1.48
N ARG A 46 -12.44 2.62 -1.74
CA ARG A 46 -12.78 3.96 -2.23
C ARG A 46 -12.40 5.03 -1.21
N PHE A 47 -12.71 4.84 0.06
CA PHE A 47 -12.40 5.78 1.13
C PHE A 47 -10.89 5.94 1.39
N THR A 48 -10.08 4.91 1.16
CA THR A 48 -8.61 5.07 1.23
C THR A 48 -8.10 5.97 0.12
N ILE A 49 -8.64 5.86 -1.10
CA ILE A 49 -8.33 6.78 -2.21
C ILE A 49 -8.84 8.20 -1.89
N GLU A 50 -10.01 8.36 -1.28
CA GLU A 50 -10.49 9.68 -0.83
C GLU A 50 -9.57 10.30 0.22
N SER A 51 -9.14 9.53 1.23
CA SER A 51 -8.21 10.01 2.24
C SER A 51 -6.87 10.47 1.66
N LEU A 52 -6.40 9.80 0.60
CA LEU A 52 -5.22 10.20 -0.17
C LEU A 52 -5.45 11.54 -0.84
N PHE A 53 -6.47 11.67 -1.69
CA PHE A 53 -6.69 12.92 -2.43
C PHE A 53 -7.10 14.09 -1.53
N LYS A 54 -7.66 13.81 -0.34
CA LYS A 54 -7.93 14.84 0.66
C LYS A 54 -6.62 15.43 1.21
N SER A 55 -5.65 14.56 1.51
CA SER A 55 -4.36 14.97 2.07
C SER A 55 -3.37 15.45 1.00
N HIS A 56 -3.57 15.02 -0.25
CA HIS A 56 -2.67 15.23 -1.38
C HIS A 56 -3.45 15.50 -2.68
N PRO A 57 -4.13 16.66 -2.79
CA PRO A 57 -5.01 16.95 -3.93
C PRO A 57 -4.27 17.04 -5.27
N ASN A 58 -2.99 17.44 -5.26
CA ASN A 58 -2.15 17.58 -6.46
C ASN A 58 -1.24 16.35 -6.72
N SER A 59 -1.59 15.19 -6.16
CA SER A 59 -0.82 13.96 -6.34
C SER A 59 -1.31 13.10 -7.50
N CYS A 60 -0.42 12.24 -7.99
CA CYS A 60 -0.74 11.22 -8.99
C CYS A 60 -0.89 9.87 -8.29
N LEU A 61 -2.02 9.19 -8.49
CA LEU A 61 -2.21 7.82 -8.05
C LEU A 61 -2.15 6.85 -9.24
N ILE A 62 -1.19 5.93 -9.22
CA ILE A 62 -1.19 4.76 -10.11
C ILE A 62 -1.73 3.57 -9.32
N LEU A 63 -2.93 3.13 -9.66
CA LEU A 63 -3.58 1.95 -9.11
C LEU A 63 -3.27 0.74 -9.99
N VAL A 64 -2.30 -0.06 -9.58
CA VAL A 64 -1.87 -1.25 -10.32
C VAL A 64 -2.87 -2.37 -10.08
N SER A 65 -3.68 -2.65 -11.10
CA SER A 65 -4.82 -3.56 -10.98
C SER A 65 -5.17 -4.27 -12.28
N ASN A 66 -5.34 -5.60 -12.20
CA ASN A 66 -5.85 -6.39 -13.32
C ASN A 66 -7.35 -6.15 -13.57
N SER A 67 -8.11 -5.91 -12.50
CA SER A 67 -9.58 -5.86 -12.52
C SER A 67 -10.11 -4.45 -12.79
N LEU A 68 -9.40 -3.40 -12.37
CA LEU A 68 -9.82 -2.01 -12.57
C LEU A 68 -9.35 -1.40 -13.89
N ASP A 69 -8.42 -2.03 -14.63
CA ASP A 69 -8.02 -1.59 -15.97
C ASP A 69 -9.02 -2.07 -17.05
N CYS A 70 -10.29 -1.70 -16.87
CA CYS A 70 -11.42 -1.98 -17.76
C CYS A 70 -12.46 -0.85 -17.70
N GLU A 71 -13.45 -0.85 -18.59
CA GLU A 71 -14.51 0.19 -18.64
C GLU A 71 -15.25 0.37 -17.31
N ARG A 72 -15.61 -0.73 -16.65
CA ARG A 72 -16.30 -0.68 -15.34
C ARG A 72 -15.39 -0.11 -14.25
N GLY A 73 -14.09 -0.41 -14.28
CA GLY A 73 -13.12 0.21 -13.38
C GLY A 73 -12.95 1.71 -13.64
N THR A 74 -12.98 2.14 -14.91
CA THR A 74 -13.04 3.56 -15.28
C THR A 74 -14.27 4.24 -14.69
N LEU A 75 -15.45 3.60 -14.74
CA LEU A 75 -16.68 4.15 -14.12
C LEU A 75 -16.55 4.31 -12.60
N ILE A 76 -15.92 3.35 -11.91
CA ILE A 76 -15.67 3.43 -10.45
C ILE A 76 -14.75 4.60 -10.11
N LEU A 77 -13.75 4.88 -10.95
CA LEU A 77 -12.78 5.95 -10.73
C LEU A 77 -13.22 7.30 -11.31
N LYS A 78 -14.25 7.32 -12.16
CA LYS A 78 -14.78 8.51 -12.83
C LYS A 78 -15.09 9.67 -11.87
N PRO A 79 -15.70 9.46 -10.69
CA PRO A 79 -15.94 10.56 -9.74
C PRO A 79 -14.67 11.30 -9.33
N PHE A 80 -13.53 10.60 -9.23
CA PHE A 80 -12.24 11.21 -8.91
C PHE A 80 -11.71 12.03 -10.08
N THR A 81 -11.72 11.46 -11.29
CA THR A 81 -11.24 12.16 -12.50
C THR A 81 -12.10 13.36 -12.86
N ASP A 82 -13.43 13.27 -12.65
CA ASP A 82 -14.37 14.38 -12.88
C ASP A 82 -14.11 15.56 -11.95
N LYS A 83 -13.62 15.31 -10.72
CA LYS A 83 -13.15 16.34 -9.79
C LYS A 83 -11.74 16.85 -10.10
N GLY A 84 -11.09 16.35 -11.14
CA GLY A 84 -9.75 16.74 -11.55
C GLY A 84 -8.61 15.97 -10.89
N PHE A 85 -8.91 15.00 -10.01
CA PHE A 85 -7.87 14.16 -9.40
C PHE A 85 -7.20 13.26 -10.44
N LYS A 86 -5.89 13.05 -10.27
CA LYS A 86 -5.07 12.27 -11.20
C LYS A 86 -4.97 10.84 -10.72
N VAL A 87 -5.86 9.97 -11.22
CA VAL A 87 -5.83 8.53 -10.94
C VAL A 87 -5.78 7.72 -12.23
N LEU A 88 -4.88 6.75 -12.28
CA LEU A 88 -4.74 5.81 -13.38
C LEU A 88 -4.81 4.37 -12.85
N ALA A 89 -5.87 3.64 -13.24
CA ALA A 89 -5.87 2.18 -13.12
C ALA A 89 -5.12 1.55 -14.29
N ILE A 90 -4.20 0.63 -14.00
CA ILE A 90 -3.41 -0.04 -15.03
C ILE A 90 -3.07 -1.48 -14.69
N LYS A 91 -3.27 -2.38 -15.67
CA LYS A 91 -2.89 -3.78 -15.58
C LYS A 91 -1.37 -3.92 -15.50
N PRO A 92 -0.80 -4.60 -14.49
CA PRO A 92 0.65 -4.77 -14.39
C PRO A 92 1.21 -5.56 -15.57
N ASP A 93 2.22 -5.01 -16.24
CA ASP A 93 3.10 -5.79 -17.11
C ASP A 93 4.31 -6.28 -16.30
N PHE A 94 4.21 -7.47 -15.73
CA PHE A 94 5.27 -8.05 -14.90
C PHE A 94 6.61 -8.18 -15.64
N THR A 95 6.62 -8.37 -16.96
CA THR A 95 7.88 -8.48 -17.70
C THR A 95 8.58 -7.13 -17.75
N TYR A 96 7.83 -6.06 -18.04
CA TYR A 96 8.38 -4.71 -18.02
C TYR A 96 8.75 -4.24 -16.61
N ILE A 97 7.88 -4.48 -15.63
CA ILE A 97 8.08 -4.05 -14.24
C ILE A 97 9.27 -4.77 -13.62
N PHE A 98 9.46 -6.06 -13.83
CA PHE A 98 10.56 -6.80 -13.19
C PHE A 98 11.88 -6.73 -13.93
N LYS A 99 11.89 -6.26 -15.18
CA LYS A 99 13.09 -6.17 -16.01
C LYS A 99 14.26 -5.50 -15.28
N ASP A 100 15.47 -6.04 -15.43
CA ASP A 100 16.71 -5.51 -14.86
C ASP A 100 16.74 -5.54 -13.31
N THR A 101 15.97 -6.46 -12.71
CA THR A 101 15.97 -6.74 -11.27
C THR A 101 16.03 -8.26 -11.03
N SER A 102 16.37 -8.69 -9.81
CA SER A 102 16.35 -10.13 -9.48
C SER A 102 14.94 -10.74 -9.59
N ALA A 103 13.89 -9.92 -9.48
CA ALA A 103 12.51 -10.34 -9.61
C ALA A 103 12.20 -10.90 -11.01
N GLU A 104 12.93 -10.47 -12.05
CA GLU A 104 12.78 -10.98 -13.41
C GLU A 104 13.07 -12.49 -13.44
N LYS A 105 14.24 -12.89 -12.95
CA LYS A 105 14.63 -14.31 -12.89
C LYS A 105 13.69 -15.11 -12.00
N TRP A 106 13.27 -14.56 -10.86
CA TRP A 106 12.30 -15.21 -9.98
C TRP A 106 10.96 -15.45 -10.71
N PHE A 107 10.43 -14.45 -11.40
CA PHE A 107 9.15 -14.55 -12.11
C PHE A 107 9.21 -15.49 -13.31
N GLU A 108 10.32 -15.50 -14.06
CA GLU A 108 10.52 -16.48 -15.15
C GLU A 108 10.55 -17.92 -14.62
N ARG A 109 11.25 -18.17 -13.51
CA ARG A 109 11.29 -19.49 -12.87
C ARG A 109 9.92 -19.92 -12.36
N LEU A 110 9.15 -18.99 -11.78
CA LEU A 110 7.77 -19.22 -11.36
C LEU A 110 6.88 -19.61 -12.55
N LYS A 111 6.92 -18.84 -13.65
CA LYS A 111 6.14 -19.13 -14.87
C LYS A 111 6.48 -20.49 -15.49
N LYS A 112 7.74 -20.91 -15.39
CA LYS A 112 8.22 -22.22 -15.86
C LYS A 112 7.87 -23.37 -14.90
N GLY A 113 7.19 -23.09 -13.79
CA GLY A 113 6.84 -24.11 -12.80
C GLY A 113 8.03 -24.71 -12.06
N MET A 114 9.18 -24.00 -11.99
CA MET A 114 10.40 -24.54 -11.37
C MET A 114 10.31 -24.65 -9.84
N PHE A 115 9.30 -24.05 -9.23
CA PHE A 115 8.97 -24.20 -7.81
C PHE A 115 7.49 -23.90 -7.60
N SER A 116 6.92 -24.43 -6.52
CA SER A 116 5.53 -24.17 -6.15
C SER A 116 5.35 -22.73 -5.65
N PRO A 117 4.27 -22.03 -6.04
CA PRO A 117 3.90 -20.72 -5.48
C PRO A 117 3.54 -20.79 -3.99
N GLY A 118 3.34 -21.99 -3.45
CA GLY A 118 3.00 -22.25 -2.05
C GLY A 118 1.51 -22.10 -1.71
N VAL A 119 1.18 -22.21 -0.42
CA VAL A 119 -0.22 -22.16 0.08
C VAL A 119 -0.76 -20.74 0.28
N ILE A 120 0.11 -19.74 0.40
CA ILE A 120 -0.29 -18.34 0.50
C ILE A 120 -0.67 -17.84 -0.90
N PRO A 121 -1.81 -17.13 -1.07
CA PRO A 121 -2.28 -16.66 -2.37
C PRO A 121 -1.18 -15.98 -3.18
N LEU A 122 -1.05 -16.37 -4.45
CA LEU A 122 -0.01 -15.87 -5.33
C LEU A 122 -0.14 -14.35 -5.53
N GLU A 123 -1.37 -13.84 -5.57
CA GLU A 123 -1.71 -12.42 -5.69
C GLU A 123 -1.11 -11.60 -4.54
N GLN A 124 -1.14 -12.13 -3.31
CA GLN A 124 -0.54 -11.49 -2.16
C GLN A 124 0.99 -11.43 -2.31
N ASN A 125 1.61 -12.51 -2.78
CA ASN A 125 3.05 -12.54 -3.03
C ASN A 125 3.47 -11.63 -4.20
N LEU A 126 2.67 -11.57 -5.27
CA LEU A 126 2.86 -10.63 -6.37
C LEU A 126 2.75 -9.19 -5.90
N SER A 127 1.78 -8.85 -5.04
CA SER A 127 1.66 -7.52 -4.44
C SER A 127 2.88 -7.15 -3.57
N ASN A 128 3.41 -8.11 -2.81
CA ASN A 128 4.61 -7.91 -1.98
C ASN A 128 5.86 -7.57 -2.80
N ILE A 129 6.06 -8.18 -3.98
CA ILE A 129 7.21 -7.85 -4.83
C ILE A 129 6.95 -6.62 -5.71
N LEU A 130 5.72 -6.45 -6.21
CA LEU A 130 5.34 -5.31 -7.04
C LEU A 130 5.57 -3.98 -6.31
N ARG A 131 5.15 -3.85 -5.05
CA ARG A 131 5.33 -2.61 -4.28
C ARG A 131 6.80 -2.19 -4.17
N LEU A 132 7.70 -3.17 -4.03
CA LEU A 132 9.13 -2.93 -3.94
C LEU A 132 9.72 -2.52 -5.28
N VAL A 133 9.38 -3.24 -6.35
CA VAL A 133 9.93 -2.97 -7.69
C VAL A 133 9.38 -1.68 -8.30
N LEU A 134 8.11 -1.34 -8.05
CA LEU A 134 7.51 -0.08 -8.47
C LEU A 134 8.25 1.10 -7.83
N LEU A 135 8.42 1.09 -6.50
CA LEU A 135 9.21 2.13 -5.84
C LEU A 135 10.66 2.16 -6.31
N TYR A 136 11.28 1.00 -6.56
CA TYR A 136 12.66 0.97 -7.05
C TYR A 136 12.78 1.65 -8.43
N LYS A 137 11.82 1.43 -9.33
CA LYS A 137 11.85 1.98 -10.69
C LYS A 137 11.36 3.41 -10.81
N PHE A 138 10.41 3.84 -9.98
CA PHE A 138 9.72 5.11 -10.12
C PHE A 138 9.93 6.07 -8.93
N GLY A 139 10.37 5.56 -7.77
CA GLY A 139 10.33 6.29 -6.52
C GLY A 139 8.90 6.58 -6.05
N GLY A 140 8.76 7.43 -5.05
CA GLY A 140 7.48 7.92 -4.56
C GLY A 140 6.99 7.17 -3.32
N ILE A 141 5.67 7.03 -3.21
CA ILE A 141 4.98 6.54 -2.02
C ILE A 141 4.14 5.32 -2.39
N TYR A 142 4.30 4.22 -1.66
CA TYR A 142 3.43 3.06 -1.75
C TYR A 142 2.52 2.99 -0.53
N LEU A 143 1.25 2.67 -0.77
CA LEU A 143 0.24 2.41 0.25
C LEU A 143 -0.53 1.12 -0.09
N ASP A 144 -0.76 0.27 0.90
CA ASP A 144 -1.79 -0.77 0.79
C ASP A 144 -3.18 -0.09 0.67
N THR A 145 -4.12 -0.74 -0.02
CA THR A 145 -5.46 -0.19 -0.31
C THR A 145 -6.37 -0.09 0.92
N ASP A 146 -5.86 -0.45 2.08
CA ASP A 146 -6.51 -0.42 3.39
C ASP A 146 -5.76 0.52 4.37
N VAL A 147 -5.02 1.50 3.85
CA VAL A 147 -4.39 2.58 4.62
C VAL A 147 -5.18 3.88 4.46
N ILE A 148 -5.71 4.41 5.57
CA ILE A 148 -6.33 5.75 5.62
C ILE A 148 -5.24 6.79 5.91
N ILE A 149 -5.08 7.78 5.05
CA ILE A 149 -4.16 8.91 5.28
C ILE A 149 -4.84 9.96 6.15
N LEU A 150 -4.17 10.37 7.24
CA LEU A 150 -4.65 11.41 8.15
C LEU A 150 -3.92 12.74 7.93
N LYS A 151 -2.69 12.70 7.41
CA LYS A 151 -1.83 13.86 7.24
C LYS A 151 -0.94 13.75 6.00
N PRO A 152 -0.46 14.88 5.45
CA PRO A 152 0.51 14.87 4.36
C PRO A 152 1.76 14.05 4.68
N LEU A 153 2.17 13.23 3.72
CA LEU A 153 3.37 12.37 3.75
C LEU A 153 4.55 12.95 2.95
N THR A 154 4.36 14.08 2.27
CA THR A 154 5.32 14.67 1.31
C THR A 154 6.60 15.19 1.95
N SER A 155 6.62 15.40 3.25
CA SER A 155 7.83 15.79 3.99
C SER A 155 8.73 14.60 4.37
N LEU A 156 8.33 13.37 4.04
CA LEU A 156 9.08 12.17 4.37
C LEU A 156 9.88 11.68 3.16
N HIS A 157 11.10 11.21 3.42
CA HIS A 157 11.99 10.65 2.41
C HIS A 157 12.65 9.38 2.96
N ASN A 158 12.67 8.32 2.16
CA ASN A 158 13.32 7.04 2.49
C ASN A 158 12.89 6.51 3.88
N VAL A 159 11.59 6.28 4.03
CA VAL A 159 10.95 5.88 5.28
C VAL A 159 10.28 4.51 5.17
N ILE A 160 10.43 3.72 6.22
CA ILE A 160 9.62 2.53 6.52
C ILE A 160 9.08 2.61 7.94
N GLY A 161 7.88 2.06 8.17
CA GLY A 161 7.26 2.04 9.50
C GLY A 161 7.58 0.78 10.31
N ALA A 162 7.85 0.96 11.59
CA ALA A 162 7.80 -0.12 12.57
C ALA A 162 6.34 -0.49 12.86
N GLN A 163 5.96 -1.75 12.67
CA GLN A 163 4.65 -2.26 13.08
C GLN A 163 4.60 -2.51 14.59
N THR A 164 5.64 -3.14 15.14
CA THR A 164 5.73 -3.46 16.56
C THR A 164 7.07 -3.03 17.12
N VAL A 165 7.04 -2.58 18.37
CA VAL A 165 8.22 -2.25 19.17
C VAL A 165 8.19 -3.06 20.46
N ASP A 166 9.38 -3.38 20.95
CA ASP A 166 9.53 -3.93 22.28
C ASP A 166 9.12 -2.87 23.33
N PRO A 167 8.23 -3.20 24.29
CA PRO A 167 7.71 -2.22 25.25
C PRO A 167 8.78 -1.58 26.14
N VAL A 168 9.88 -2.29 26.40
CA VAL A 168 10.94 -1.87 27.34
C VAL A 168 12.05 -1.14 26.60
N THR A 169 12.68 -1.80 25.64
CA THR A 169 13.83 -1.28 24.89
C THR A 169 13.46 -0.26 23.83
N ARG A 170 12.17 -0.17 23.47
CA ARG A 170 11.64 0.67 22.38
C ARG A 170 12.24 0.40 21.00
N LYS A 171 13.03 -0.66 20.86
CA LYS A 171 13.53 -1.14 19.57
C LYS A 171 12.39 -1.79 18.81
N TRP A 172 12.31 -1.53 17.51
CA TRP A 172 11.34 -2.22 16.66
C TRP A 172 11.67 -3.71 16.59
N SER A 173 10.62 -4.54 16.58
CA SER A 173 10.72 -6.01 16.42
C SER A 173 10.13 -6.47 15.08
N ARG A 174 9.27 -5.65 14.47
CA ARG A 174 8.69 -5.87 13.14
C ARG A 174 8.59 -4.55 12.40
N LEU A 175 9.13 -4.52 11.19
CA LEU A 175 8.80 -3.53 10.18
C LEU A 175 7.69 -4.07 9.28
N ASN A 176 6.95 -3.15 8.65
CA ASN A 176 5.88 -3.51 7.72
C ASN A 176 6.03 -2.69 6.43
N ASN A 177 5.63 -3.30 5.32
CA ASN A 177 5.75 -2.79 3.96
C ASN A 177 4.40 -2.35 3.37
N ALA A 178 3.39 -2.07 4.21
CA ALA A 178 2.11 -1.49 3.82
C ALA A 178 2.18 0.02 3.53
N VAL A 179 3.19 0.69 4.09
CA VAL A 179 3.55 2.08 3.78
C VAL A 179 5.05 2.13 3.55
N LEU A 180 5.46 2.56 2.35
CA LEU A 180 6.86 2.70 1.98
C LEU A 180 7.03 4.02 1.22
N ILE A 181 8.02 4.82 1.59
CA ILE A 181 8.29 6.11 0.95
C ILE A 181 9.76 6.10 0.59
N PHE A 182 10.09 6.05 -0.69
CA PHE A 182 11.49 5.89 -1.11
C PHE A 182 11.78 6.59 -2.42
N ASP A 183 12.99 7.10 -2.51
CA ASP A 183 13.54 7.61 -3.76
C ASP A 183 13.75 6.48 -4.76
N LYS A 184 13.71 6.86 -6.03
CA LYS A 184 14.00 5.94 -7.13
C LYS A 184 15.41 5.36 -6.98
N ASN A 185 15.56 4.08 -7.30
CA ASN A 185 16.81 3.32 -7.22
C ASN A 185 17.41 3.16 -5.82
N HIS A 186 16.66 3.42 -4.74
CA HIS A 186 17.21 3.32 -3.38
C HIS A 186 17.81 1.92 -3.09
N PRO A 187 19.07 1.82 -2.57
CA PRO A 187 19.75 0.53 -2.35
C PRO A 187 19.00 -0.43 -1.41
N LEU A 188 18.29 0.10 -0.42
CA LEU A 188 17.46 -0.71 0.47
C LEU A 188 16.32 -1.43 -0.29
N LEU A 189 15.68 -0.77 -1.26
CA LEU A 189 14.65 -1.41 -2.09
C LEU A 189 15.24 -2.53 -2.94
N LYS A 190 16.43 -2.31 -3.52
CA LYS A 190 17.17 -3.36 -4.23
C LYS A 190 17.42 -4.57 -3.33
N SER A 191 17.88 -4.33 -2.10
CA SER A 191 18.13 -5.38 -1.11
C SER A 191 16.86 -6.15 -0.74
N PHE A 192 15.70 -5.48 -0.65
CA PHE A 192 14.41 -6.15 -0.46
C PHE A 192 14.02 -7.04 -1.65
N ILE A 193 14.19 -6.53 -2.88
CA ILE A 193 13.86 -7.26 -4.12
C ILE A 193 14.74 -8.51 -4.26
N ASP A 194 16.04 -8.38 -3.98
CA ASP A 194 17.01 -9.47 -4.02
C ASP A 194 16.73 -10.52 -2.93
N GLU A 195 16.42 -10.09 -1.71
CA GLU A 195 16.01 -11.00 -0.63
C GLU A 195 14.72 -11.76 -0.99
N PHE A 196 13.72 -11.08 -1.56
CA PHE A 196 12.46 -11.71 -1.98
C PHE A 196 12.74 -12.80 -3.00
N SER A 197 13.52 -12.46 -4.03
CA SER A 197 13.79 -13.35 -5.15
C SER A 197 14.62 -14.56 -4.74
N ARG A 198 15.54 -14.40 -3.79
CA ARG A 198 16.42 -15.47 -3.29
C ARG A 198 15.74 -16.36 -2.26
N THR A 199 14.92 -15.80 -1.38
CA THR A 199 14.39 -16.50 -0.20
C THR A 199 12.89 -16.73 -0.26
N PHE A 200 12.26 -16.53 -1.42
CA PHE A 200 10.82 -16.68 -1.61
C PHE A 200 10.30 -17.96 -0.95
N ASN A 201 9.33 -17.82 -0.06
CA ASN A 201 8.65 -18.95 0.54
C ASN A 201 7.15 -18.67 0.60
N GLY A 202 6.44 -19.16 -0.40
CA GLY A 202 4.99 -19.03 -0.50
C GLY A 202 4.21 -19.87 0.51
N ASN A 203 4.87 -20.67 1.36
CA ASN A 203 4.21 -21.47 2.40
C ASN A 203 4.17 -20.77 3.76
N LYS A 204 4.86 -19.64 3.93
CA LYS A 204 4.96 -18.93 5.20
C LYS A 204 4.36 -17.53 5.09
N TRP A 205 3.24 -17.31 5.77
CA TRP A 205 2.63 -15.98 5.81
C TRP A 205 3.59 -14.95 6.41
N GLY A 206 3.61 -13.74 5.83
CA GLY A 206 4.47 -12.66 6.25
C GLY A 206 5.95 -12.80 5.85
N HIS A 207 6.42 -14.00 5.51
CA HIS A 207 7.83 -14.28 5.15
C HIS A 207 8.34 -13.39 4.01
N ASN A 208 7.51 -13.19 2.98
CA ASN A 208 7.83 -12.39 1.80
C ASN A 208 7.44 -10.91 1.93
N GLY A 209 6.87 -10.49 3.06
CA GLY A 209 6.37 -9.12 3.30
C GLY A 209 7.01 -8.52 4.55
N PRO A 210 6.25 -8.32 5.65
CA PRO A 210 6.78 -7.72 6.88
C PRO A 210 8.05 -8.39 7.44
N TYR A 211 8.16 -9.72 7.36
CA TYR A 211 9.33 -10.43 7.86
C TYR A 211 10.55 -10.28 6.97
N LEU A 212 10.36 -10.11 5.66
CA LEU A 212 11.42 -9.85 4.71
C LEU A 212 12.07 -8.50 4.98
N VAL A 213 11.27 -7.43 5.02
CA VAL A 213 11.80 -6.07 5.23
C VAL A 213 12.46 -5.95 6.59
N SER A 214 11.89 -6.58 7.62
CA SER A 214 12.49 -6.62 8.96
C SER A 214 13.87 -7.29 8.95
N ARG A 215 13.99 -8.46 8.31
CA ARG A 215 15.25 -9.23 8.29
C ARG A 215 16.33 -8.52 7.48
N VAL A 216 15.96 -7.88 6.38
CA VAL A 216 16.91 -7.10 5.57
C VAL A 216 17.43 -5.89 6.36
N VAL A 217 16.54 -5.10 6.98
CA VAL A 217 16.96 -3.94 7.78
C VAL A 217 17.76 -4.36 9.03
N ALA A 218 17.38 -5.47 9.70
CA ALA A 218 18.12 -5.98 10.85
C ALA A 218 19.59 -6.32 10.50
N ARG A 219 19.85 -6.86 9.31
CA ARG A 219 21.22 -7.17 8.87
C ARG A 219 22.08 -5.90 8.72
N PHE A 220 21.50 -4.80 8.24
CA PHE A 220 22.21 -3.52 8.12
C PHE A 220 22.46 -2.84 9.46
N ASN A 221 21.56 -3.00 10.43
CA ASN A 221 21.76 -2.48 11.79
C ASN A 221 22.89 -3.21 12.53
N VAL A 222 23.09 -4.51 12.25
CA VAL A 222 24.19 -5.30 12.86
C VAL A 222 25.54 -4.98 12.20
N SER A 223 25.54 -4.60 10.91
CA SER A 223 26.78 -4.33 10.18
C SER A 223 27.31 -2.89 10.32
N ASN A 224 26.74 -2.05 11.20
CA ASN A 224 27.02 -0.60 11.30
C ASN A 224 26.83 0.20 9.99
N CYS A 225 26.18 -0.37 8.97
CA CYS A 225 25.93 0.31 7.68
C CYS A 225 24.60 1.07 7.63
N SER A 226 23.86 1.14 8.74
CA SER A 226 22.51 1.71 8.78
C SER A 226 22.50 3.23 8.63
N SER A 227 23.50 3.93 9.19
CA SER A 227 23.70 5.36 9.00
C SER A 227 24.11 5.73 7.56
N ASP A 228 24.70 4.78 6.82
CA ASP A 228 25.25 5.04 5.48
C ASP A 228 24.21 4.88 4.36
N MET A 229 23.05 4.26 4.64
CA MET A 229 22.03 3.97 3.64
C MET A 229 20.95 5.05 3.50
N GLY A 230 20.94 6.09 4.34
CA GLY A 230 20.07 7.26 4.17
C GLY A 230 18.56 7.00 4.31
N PHE A 231 18.14 6.12 5.22
CA PHE A 231 16.72 5.84 5.49
C PHE A 231 16.37 5.96 6.98
N SER A 232 15.09 6.16 7.27
CA SER A 232 14.56 6.26 8.65
C SER A 232 13.46 5.23 8.93
N VAL A 233 13.44 4.74 10.17
CA VAL A 233 12.34 3.90 10.68
C VAL A 233 11.43 4.76 11.56
N LEU A 234 10.18 4.94 11.13
CA LEU A 234 9.18 5.66 11.94
C LEU A 234 8.52 4.73 12.98
N PRO A 235 8.12 5.28 14.15
CA PRO A 235 7.48 4.48 15.19
C PRO A 235 6.09 3.97 14.77
N PRO A 236 5.54 2.95 15.46
CA PRO A 236 4.21 2.43 15.16
C PRO A 236 3.10 3.48 15.16
N SER A 237 3.19 4.49 16.03
CA SER A 237 2.21 5.58 16.08
C SER A 237 2.04 6.34 14.77
N SER A 238 3.04 6.32 13.88
CA SER A 238 3.01 7.04 12.60
C SER A 238 2.05 6.39 11.59
N PHE A 239 2.16 5.08 11.35
CA PHE A 239 1.38 4.37 10.32
C PHE A 239 0.53 3.20 10.85
N TYR A 240 0.92 2.64 11.99
CA TYR A 240 0.31 1.44 12.60
C TYR A 240 -0.14 1.73 14.04
N PRO A 241 -0.95 2.79 14.28
CA PRO A 241 -1.25 3.22 15.65
C PRO A 241 -2.08 2.20 16.43
N VAL A 242 -2.70 1.23 15.76
CA VAL A 242 -3.45 0.12 16.35
C VAL A 242 -2.94 -1.20 15.76
N ASP A 243 -2.64 -2.16 16.64
CA ASP A 243 -2.25 -3.51 16.24
C ASP A 243 -3.45 -4.29 15.68
N TRP A 244 -3.18 -5.19 14.74
CA TRP A 244 -4.19 -6.02 14.09
C TRP A 244 -5.03 -6.83 15.09
N THR A 245 -4.48 -7.24 16.23
CA THR A 245 -5.23 -7.96 17.28
C THR A 245 -6.30 -7.09 17.97
N ARG A 246 -6.14 -5.77 17.92
CA ARG A 246 -7.01 -4.79 18.60
C ARG A 246 -7.85 -3.95 17.64
N ILE A 247 -7.75 -4.20 16.34
CA ILE A 247 -8.41 -3.39 15.31
C ILE A 247 -9.94 -3.45 15.41
N SER A 248 -10.51 -4.59 15.86
CA SER A 248 -11.96 -4.76 15.99
C SER A 248 -12.63 -3.68 16.85
N GLY A 249 -11.93 -3.17 17.87
CA GLY A 249 -12.43 -2.08 18.72
C GLY A 249 -12.59 -0.75 17.99
N PHE A 250 -11.96 -0.56 16.82
CA PHE A 250 -12.12 0.66 16.03
C PHE A 250 -13.37 0.62 15.13
N TYR A 251 -13.92 -0.58 14.87
CA TYR A 251 -15.09 -0.81 14.02
C TYR A 251 -16.42 -0.75 14.80
N ARG A 252 -16.38 -0.87 16.12
CA ARG A 252 -17.57 -0.87 16.99
C ARG A 252 -17.98 0.53 17.41
N ALA A 253 -19.29 0.75 17.50
CA ALA A 253 -19.90 1.92 18.12
C ALA A 253 -19.69 1.88 19.63
N SER A 254 -19.66 3.05 20.26
CA SER A 254 -19.57 3.13 21.71
C SER A 254 -20.95 2.89 22.33
N VAL A 255 -21.07 1.92 23.23
CA VAL A 255 -22.38 1.56 23.84
C VAL A 255 -22.68 2.30 25.14
N ASN A 256 -21.68 2.98 25.72
CA ASN A 256 -21.83 3.75 26.96
C ASN A 256 -20.92 4.99 26.98
N GLY A 257 -21.13 5.88 27.96
CA GLY A 257 -20.39 7.14 28.08
C GLY A 257 -18.87 6.98 28.27
N ARG A 258 -18.42 5.89 28.92
CA ARG A 258 -16.98 5.62 29.11
C ARG A 258 -16.30 5.28 27.78
N GLU A 259 -16.91 4.38 27.00
CA GLU A 259 -16.44 4.03 25.66
C GLU A 259 -16.50 5.22 24.71
N ALA A 260 -17.56 6.03 24.76
CA ALA A 260 -17.66 7.23 23.94
C ALA A 260 -16.53 8.21 24.23
N ASN A 261 -16.21 8.43 25.51
CA ASN A 261 -15.08 9.27 25.92
C ASN A 261 -13.73 8.67 25.49
N TRP A 262 -13.55 7.35 25.60
CA TRP A 262 -12.35 6.66 25.10
C TRP A 262 -12.20 6.84 23.59
N SER A 263 -13.24 6.57 22.81
CA SER A 263 -13.26 6.70 21.35
C SER A 263 -12.94 8.13 20.92
N ARG A 264 -13.52 9.13 21.60
CA ARG A 264 -13.22 10.55 21.36
C ARG A 264 -11.76 10.90 21.64
N LYS A 265 -11.23 10.50 22.80
CA LYS A 265 -9.81 10.71 23.15
C LYS A 265 -8.88 10.01 22.16
N ARG A 266 -9.23 8.79 21.76
CA ARG A 266 -8.45 8.00 20.80
C ARG A 266 -8.42 8.66 19.44
N LEU A 267 -9.57 9.13 18.94
CA LEU A 267 -9.67 9.85 17.67
C LEU A 267 -8.84 11.15 17.68
N MET A 268 -8.93 11.94 18.76
CA MET A 268 -8.08 13.13 18.92
C MET A 268 -6.58 12.79 18.90
N HIS A 269 -6.20 11.71 19.57
CA HIS A 269 -4.81 11.25 19.58
C HIS A 269 -4.32 10.83 18.19
N LEU A 270 -5.12 10.07 17.43
CA LEU A 270 -4.81 9.66 16.06
C LEU A 270 -4.62 10.90 15.16
N ARG A 271 -5.57 11.84 15.18
CA ARG A 271 -5.49 13.09 14.42
C ARG A 271 -4.25 13.93 14.80
N LYS A 272 -3.80 13.89 16.05
CA LYS A 272 -2.64 14.67 16.50
C LYS A 272 -1.30 13.99 16.19
N HIS A 273 -1.19 12.67 16.30
CA HIS A 273 0.11 11.98 16.31
C HIS A 273 0.33 10.99 15.18
N SER A 274 -0.72 10.57 14.47
CA SER A 274 -0.61 9.60 13.38
C SER A 274 -0.63 10.29 12.02
N LEU A 275 0.12 9.71 11.09
CA LEU A 275 0.14 10.10 9.68
C LEU A 275 -0.86 9.28 8.88
N SER A 276 -1.02 8.00 9.23
CA SER A 276 -2.01 7.11 8.64
C SER A 276 -2.52 6.06 9.65
N VAL A 277 -3.58 5.35 9.27
CA VAL A 277 -4.13 4.22 10.00
C VAL A 277 -4.28 3.06 9.02
N HIS A 278 -3.55 1.98 9.26
CA HIS A 278 -3.72 0.71 8.54
C HIS A 278 -4.92 -0.08 9.12
N LEU A 279 -5.85 -0.48 8.25
CA LEU A 279 -7.12 -1.12 8.61
C LEU A 279 -7.02 -2.64 8.78
N TRP A 280 -5.92 -3.26 8.35
CA TRP A 280 -5.69 -4.70 8.47
C TRP A 280 -6.79 -5.53 7.81
N ASN A 281 -7.14 -5.25 6.55
CA ASN A 281 -8.30 -5.85 5.85
C ASN A 281 -8.29 -7.39 5.84
N ARG A 282 -7.14 -8.05 5.96
CA ARG A 282 -7.10 -9.51 6.17
C ARG A 282 -7.91 -9.94 7.40
N GLU A 283 -7.79 -9.19 8.48
CA GLU A 283 -8.46 -9.43 9.76
C GLU A 283 -9.81 -8.70 9.84
N SER A 284 -9.91 -7.50 9.26
CA SER A 284 -11.04 -6.61 9.47
C SER A 284 -12.12 -6.63 8.38
N LYS A 285 -11.91 -7.33 7.26
CA LYS A 285 -12.86 -7.35 6.13
C LYS A 285 -14.27 -7.80 6.50
N SER A 286 -14.41 -8.68 7.50
CA SER A 286 -15.70 -9.20 7.95
C SER A 286 -16.39 -8.30 8.98
N PHE A 287 -15.68 -7.32 9.56
CA PHE A 287 -16.27 -6.45 10.57
C PHE A 287 -17.19 -5.43 9.91
N ARG A 288 -18.41 -5.24 10.42
CA ARG A 288 -19.23 -4.11 9.99
C ARG A 288 -18.63 -2.81 10.53
N ILE A 289 -18.64 -1.74 9.72
CA ILE A 289 -18.32 -0.40 10.19
C ILE A 289 -19.58 0.14 10.87
N GLU A 290 -19.59 0.16 12.20
CA GLU A 290 -20.75 0.64 12.97
C GLU A 290 -20.79 2.17 12.98
N GLU A 291 -21.99 2.73 13.03
CA GLU A 291 -22.20 4.17 13.09
C GLU A 291 -21.61 4.76 14.37
N GLY A 292 -20.85 5.85 14.26
CA GLY A 292 -20.17 6.47 15.40
C GLY A 292 -18.88 5.76 15.86
N SER A 293 -18.49 4.66 15.21
CA SER A 293 -17.18 4.01 15.41
C SER A 293 -16.02 4.93 15.04
N ILE A 294 -14.80 4.57 15.47
CA ILE A 294 -13.60 5.36 15.13
C ILE A 294 -13.36 5.36 13.62
N ILE A 295 -13.48 4.20 12.97
CA ILE A 295 -13.28 4.08 11.53
C ILE A 295 -14.32 4.90 10.76
N GLN A 296 -15.60 4.82 11.13
CA GLN A 296 -16.65 5.62 10.49
C GLN A 296 -16.34 7.12 10.57
N LYS A 297 -15.92 7.61 11.74
CA LYS A 297 -15.55 9.03 11.93
C LYS A 297 -14.33 9.44 11.09
N LEU A 298 -13.31 8.58 10.98
CA LEU A 298 -12.15 8.83 10.14
C LEU A 298 -12.51 8.86 8.65
N MET A 299 -13.44 8.01 8.21
CA MET A 299 -13.94 7.99 6.84
C MET A 299 -14.78 9.23 6.54
N SER A 300 -15.69 9.60 7.44
CA SER A 300 -16.48 10.84 7.33
C SER A 300 -15.58 12.08 7.28
N ASP A 301 -14.53 12.13 8.12
CA ASP A 301 -13.54 13.20 8.05
C ASP A 301 -12.89 13.22 6.66
N SER A 302 -12.51 12.07 6.11
CA SER A 302 -11.74 11.96 4.87
C SER A 302 -12.57 12.08 3.59
N CYS A 303 -13.88 12.22 3.72
CA CYS A 303 -14.79 12.09 2.61
C CYS A 303 -14.79 13.32 1.70
N ILE A 304 -14.53 13.09 0.41
CA ILE A 304 -14.57 14.11 -0.64
C ILE A 304 -15.96 14.14 -1.31
N PHE A 305 -16.66 13.00 -1.33
CA PHE A 305 -17.94 12.86 -2.02
C PHE A 305 -19.17 12.86 -1.11
N CYS A 306 -19.04 13.05 0.21
CA CYS A 306 -20.17 12.95 1.14
C CYS A 306 -21.22 14.05 0.99
N ASN A 307 -20.87 15.20 0.40
CA ASN A 307 -21.82 16.29 0.10
C ASN A 307 -22.48 16.12 -1.27
N SER A 308 -22.09 15.10 -2.04
CA SER A 308 -22.69 14.76 -3.31
C SER A 308 -23.73 13.67 -3.05
N SER A 309 -24.99 14.09 -2.98
CA SER A 309 -26.14 13.18 -3.08
C SER A 309 -26.16 12.56 -4.48
N PHE A 310 -25.26 11.62 -4.78
CA PHE A 310 -25.33 10.80 -5.98
C PHE A 310 -25.77 9.39 -5.59
N LEU A 311 -27.10 9.28 -5.52
CA LEU A 311 -27.96 8.21 -6.05
C LEU A 311 -27.44 6.76 -5.92
N HIS A 312 -28.25 6.00 -5.18
CA HIS A 312 -28.40 4.55 -5.15
C HIS A 312 -28.14 3.83 -6.48
#